data_AF-D1YGH8-F1
#
_entry.id   AF-D1YGH8-F1
#
_cell.length_a   1.000
_cell.length_b   1.000
_cell.length_c   1.000
_cell.angle_alpha   90.00
_cell.angle_beta   90.00
_cell.angle_gamma   90.00
#
_symmetry.space_group_name_H-M   'P 1'
#
loop_
_entity.id
_entity.type
_entity.pdbx_description
1 polymer ?
#
loop_
_entity_poly.entity_id
_entity_poly.type
_entity_poly.pdbx_seq_one_letter_code
_entity_poly.pdbx_strand_id
1 'polypeptide(L)'
;MNNLGNKVIYQIYPKSFYDSNNDGIGDLRGIIEKIDYIKKLNVDFIWFNPFFVSPQNDNGYDIADYKKLILVLEQWMISKNW
;
A
#
# COMPACT_ATOMS: atom_id res chain seq x y z
N MET A 1 -15.32 -8.89 22.90
CA MET A 1 -15.57 -8.35 21.54
C MET A 1 -14.51 -7.30 21.25
N ASN A 2 -13.90 -7.32 20.07
CA ASN A 2 -13.04 -6.22 19.64
C ASN A 2 -13.93 -4.99 19.41
N ASN A 3 -13.73 -3.93 20.20
CA ASN A 3 -14.46 -2.68 20.02
C ASN A 3 -13.73 -1.83 18.96
N LEU A 4 -14.29 -1.75 17.76
CA LEU A 4 -13.75 -0.94 16.66
C LEU A 4 -13.90 0.57 16.88
N GLY A 5 -14.85 1.01 17.71
CA GLY A 5 -15.12 2.43 17.95
C GLY A 5 -14.00 3.18 18.68
N ASN A 6 -13.08 2.45 19.32
CA ASN A 6 -11.95 3.02 20.06
C ASN A 6 -10.61 2.77 19.35
N LYS A 7 -10.62 2.49 18.05
CA LYS A 7 -9.44 2.15 17.26
C LYS A 7 -9.00 3.28 16.36
N VAL A 8 -7.70 3.41 16.14
CA VAL A 8 -7.10 4.42 15.24
C VAL A 8 -6.70 3.75 13.93
N ILE A 9 -7.21 4.27 12.82
CA ILE A 9 -6.91 3.78 11.46
C ILE A 9 -6.06 4.82 10.75
N TYR A 10 -4.94 4.38 10.16
CA TYR A 10 -4.11 5.20 9.31
C TYR A 10 -4.37 4.84 7.84
N GLN A 11 -4.91 5.79 7.08
CA GLN A 11 -5.16 5.59 5.66
C GLN A 11 -3.91 5.95 4.84
N ILE A 12 -3.53 5.07 3.91
CA ILE A 12 -2.40 5.26 3.01
C ILE A 12 -2.92 5.28 1.58
N TYR A 13 -2.58 6.35 0.85
CA TYR A 13 -2.68 6.42 -0.61
C TYR A 13 -1.32 6.02 -1.21
N PRO A 14 -1.14 4.76 -1.69
CA PRO A 14 0.18 4.20 -1.96
C PRO A 14 1.02 5.02 -2.95
N LYS A 15 0.40 5.49 -4.04
CA LYS A 15 1.04 6.26 -5.11
C LYS A 15 1.68 7.57 -4.68
N SER A 16 1.34 8.10 -3.51
CA SER A 16 1.88 9.37 -3.02
C SER A 16 2.47 9.26 -1.62
N PHE A 17 2.58 8.05 -1.07
CA PHE A 17 3.10 7.86 0.27
C PHE A 17 4.63 7.91 0.29
N TYR A 18 5.28 7.03 -0.46
CA TYR A 18 6.74 7.01 -0.58
C TYR A 18 7.17 6.24 -1.83
N ASP A 19 8.01 6.88 -2.63
CA ASP A 19 8.66 6.33 -3.82
C ASP A 19 10.03 5.77 -3.41
N SER A 20 10.24 4.47 -3.58
CA SER A 20 11.48 3.77 -3.21
C SER A 20 12.45 3.58 -4.38
N ASN A 21 12.00 3.79 -5.62
CA ASN A 21 12.79 3.53 -6.83
C ASN A 21 13.07 4.79 -7.66
N ASN A 22 12.59 5.96 -7.22
CA ASN A 22 12.70 7.27 -7.85
C ASN A 22 12.04 7.37 -9.24
N ASP A 23 10.95 6.64 -9.48
CA ASP A 23 10.15 6.75 -10.72
C ASP A 23 9.06 7.82 -10.67
N GLY A 24 8.89 8.48 -9.52
CA GLY A 24 7.90 9.53 -9.27
C GLY A 24 6.57 9.02 -8.71
N ILE A 25 6.41 7.71 -8.49
CA ILE A 25 5.19 7.08 -7.99
C ILE A 25 5.51 6.27 -6.74
N GLY A 26 4.71 6.46 -5.68
CA GLY A 26 4.85 5.68 -4.47
C GLY A 26 4.51 4.19 -4.66
N ASP A 27 5.21 3.33 -3.95
CA ASP A 27 5.16 1.89 -4.14
C ASP A 27 5.11 1.11 -2.81
N LEU A 28 4.84 -0.20 -2.89
CA LEU A 28 4.70 -1.04 -1.70
C LEU A 28 6.02 -1.23 -0.92
N ARG A 29 7.18 -1.19 -1.58
CA ARG A 29 8.48 -1.23 -0.89
C ARG A 29 8.69 0.05 -0.09
N GLY A 30 8.31 1.19 -0.67
CA GLY A 30 8.31 2.47 0.02
C GLY A 30 7.47 2.47 1.29
N ILE A 31 6.30 1.81 1.25
CA ILE A 31 5.48 1.61 2.46
C ILE A 31 6.21 0.74 3.50
N ILE A 32 6.86 -0.35 3.08
CA ILE A 32 7.65 -1.22 3.97
C ILE A 32 8.81 -0.43 4.61
N GLU A 33 9.51 0.41 3.87
CA GLU A 33 10.60 1.25 4.39
C GLU A 33 10.15 2.24 5.47
N LYS A 34 8.87 2.62 5.50
CA LYS A 34 8.29 3.51 6.51
C LYS A 34 7.48 2.77 7.57
N ILE A 35 7.55 1.43 7.64
CA ILE A 35 6.79 0.66 8.63
C ILE A 35 7.14 1.09 10.07
N ASP A 36 8.39 1.46 10.34
CA ASP A 36 8.82 1.95 11.66
C ASP A 36 8.21 3.31 12.01
N TYR A 37 7.99 4.18 11.01
CA TYR A 37 7.26 5.43 11.21
C TYR A 37 5.80 5.14 11.57
N ILE A 38 5.13 4.28 10.80
CA ILE A 38 3.73 3.90 11.05
C ILE A 38 3.58 3.27 12.44
N LYS A 39 4.52 2.40 12.83
CA LYS A 39 4.55 1.79 14.16
C LYS A 39 4.71 2.82 15.28
N LYS A 40 5.54 3.85 15.09
CA LYS A 40 5.73 4.94 16.06
C LYS A 40 4.46 5.78 16.26
N LEU A 41 3.59 5.87 15.25
CA LEU A 41 2.29 6.56 15.38
C LEU A 41 1.32 5.82 16.30
N ASN A 42 1.60 4.55 16.66
CA ASN A 42 0.77 3.73 17.53
C ASN A 42 -0.68 3.58 17.01
N VAL A 43 -0.81 3.29 15.72
CA VAL A 43 -2.10 3.05 15.05
C VAL A 43 -2.48 1.58 15.15
N ASP A 44 -3.77 1.28 15.21
CA ASP A 44 -4.26 -0.10 15.32
C ASP A 44 -4.34 -0.80 13.95
N PHE A 45 -4.69 -0.05 12.90
CA PHE A 45 -4.89 -0.58 11.55
C PHE A 45 -4.34 0.35 10.47
N ILE A 46 -3.98 -0.25 9.34
CA ILE A 46 -3.69 0.46 8.10
C ILE A 46 -4.81 0.19 7.11
N TRP A 47 -5.34 1.24 6.50
CA TRP A 47 -6.29 1.15 5.40
C TRP A 47 -5.64 1.67 4.12
N PHE A 48 -5.58 0.84 3.08
CA PHE A 48 -5.05 1.24 1.79
C PHE A 48 -6.15 1.72 0.85
N ASN A 49 -5.90 2.82 0.14
CA ASN A 49 -6.55 3.05 -1.16
C ASN A 49 -6.14 1.94 -2.16
N PRO A 50 -6.87 1.74 -3.27
CA PRO A 50 -6.62 0.64 -4.20
C PRO A 50 -5.19 0.58 -4.76
N PHE A 51 -4.65 -0.63 -4.87
CA PHE A 51 -3.34 -0.92 -5.46
C PHE A 51 -3.37 -2.16 -6.39
N PHE A 52 -4.56 -2.47 -6.93
CA PHE A 52 -4.79 -3.52 -7.92
C PHE A 52 -4.62 -3.00 -9.36
N VAL A 53 -4.56 -3.91 -10.32
CA VAL A 53 -4.57 -3.55 -11.74
C VAL A 53 -5.86 -2.82 -12.08
N SER A 54 -5.73 -1.62 -12.64
CA SER A 54 -6.81 -0.72 -13.01
C SER A 54 -6.40 0.12 -14.22
N PRO A 55 -7.33 0.49 -15.12
CA PRO A 55 -7.09 1.41 -16.23
C PRO A 55 -6.82 2.86 -15.78
N GLN A 56 -6.97 3.16 -14.49
CA GLN A 56 -6.67 4.46 -13.86
C GLN A 56 -7.63 5.59 -14.22
N ASN A 57 -8.86 5.30 -14.68
CA ASN A 57 -9.85 6.36 -14.91
C ASN A 57 -10.37 6.95 -13.60
N ASP A 58 -10.31 6.18 -12.51
CA ASP A 58 -10.66 6.62 -11.15
C ASP A 58 -9.56 6.27 -10.15
N ASN A 59 -8.31 6.61 -10.49
CA ASN A 59 -7.14 6.48 -9.62
C ASN A 59 -6.91 5.10 -8.97
N GLY A 60 -7.44 4.02 -9.55
CA GLY A 60 -7.32 2.65 -9.03
C GLY A 60 -8.63 2.05 -8.53
N TYR A 61 -9.70 2.83 -8.40
CA TYR A 61 -11.02 2.34 -7.98
C TYR A 61 -11.76 1.59 -9.09
N ASP A 62 -11.44 1.87 -10.36
CA ASP A 62 -11.89 1.12 -11.53
C ASP A 62 -11.01 -0.13 -11.75
N ILE A 63 -11.22 -1.18 -10.94
CA ILE A 63 -10.39 -2.40 -10.95
C ILE A 63 -10.64 -3.25 -12.20
N ALA A 64 -9.56 -3.62 -12.90
CA ALA A 64 -9.58 -4.52 -14.05
C ALA A 64 -9.23 -5.98 -13.69
N ASP A 65 -8.40 -6.20 -12.67
CA ASP A 65 -8.12 -7.54 -12.14
C ASP A 65 -7.97 -7.50 -10.60
N TYR A 66 -8.97 -8.05 -9.90
CA TYR A 66 -9.03 -8.08 -8.43
C TYR A 66 -7.97 -8.97 -7.77
N LYS A 67 -7.23 -9.79 -8.52
CA LYS A 67 -6.21 -10.71 -8.00
C LYS A 67 -4.79 -10.28 -8.35
N LYS A 68 -4.62 -9.23 -9.16
CA LYS A 68 -3.31 -8.75 -9.62
C LYS A 68 -3.03 -7.34 -9.10
N LEU A 69 -1.79 -7.12 -8.65
CA LEU A 69 -1.34 -5.83 -8.12
C LEU A 69 -0.73 -4.96 -9.23
N ILE A 70 -0.85 -3.63 -9.11
CA ILE A 70 -0.21 -2.67 -10.03
C ILE A 70 1.10 -2.08 -9.46
N LEU A 71 1.17 -1.93 -8.14
CA LEU A 71 2.35 -1.43 -7.41
C LEU A 71 3.17 -2.64 -6.96
N VAL A 72 3.92 -3.21 -7.91
CA VAL A 72 4.36 -4.59 -7.81
C VAL A 72 5.65 -4.76 -6.98
N LEU A 73 5.56 -5.60 -5.94
CA LEU A 73 6.69 -6.18 -5.19
C LEU A 73 7.43 -7.32 -5.92
N GLU A 74 6.88 -7.84 -7.03
CA GLU A 74 7.28 -9.12 -7.66
C GLU A 74 8.77 -9.23 -7.94
N GLN A 75 9.44 -8.21 -8.46
CA GLN A 75 10.90 -8.30 -8.69
C GLN A 75 11.68 -8.61 -7.41
N TRP A 76 11.21 -8.15 -6.25
CA TRP A 76 11.85 -8.40 -4.96
C TRP A 76 11.48 -9.76 -4.41
N MET A 77 10.21 -10.16 -4.46
CA MET A 77 9.79 -11.50 -4.05
C MET A 77 10.45 -12.61 -4.89
N ILE A 78 10.51 -12.43 -6.21
CA ILE A 78 11.23 -13.32 -7.13
C ILE A 78 12.73 -13.35 -6.77
N SER A 79 13.34 -12.20 -6.45
CA SER A 79 14.75 -12.15 -6.01
C SER A 79 15.00 -12.82 -4.64
N LYS A 80 13.96 -12.94 -3.81
CA LYS A 80 14.01 -13.54 -2.47
C LYS A 80 13.54 -14.99 -2.45
N ASN A 81 13.12 -15.54 -3.59
CA ASN A 81 12.69 -16.93 -3.75
C ASN A 81 11.54 -17.30 -2.78
N TRP A 82 10.57 -16.40 -2.64
CA TRP A 82 9.32 -16.62 -1.91
C TRP A 82 8.17 -16.88 -2.86
#